data_AF-D3FD17-F1
#
_entry.id   AF-D3FD17-F1
#
_cell.length_a   1.000
_cell.length_b   1.000
_cell.length_c   1.000
_cell.angle_alpha   90.00
_cell.angle_beta   90.00
_cell.angle_gamma   90.00
#
_symmetry.space_group_name_H-M   'P 1'
#
loop_
_entity.id
_entity.type
_entity.pdbx_description
1 polymer ?
#
loop_
_entity_poly.entity_id
_entity_poly.type
_entity_poly.pdbx_seq_one_letter_code
_entity_poly.pdbx_strand_id
1 'polypeptide(L)'
;MGTKTSFPALKPAQLMAVLQREPLAYEIVRQRGSHRRLRSRNGHPDIGFSFHGGITLPPGLVRKVLVGDVGLSEDVARSLL
;
A
#
# COMPACT_ATOMS: atom_id res chain seq x y z
N MET A 1 -29.26 -3.73 4.11
CA MET A 1 -27.98 -4.25 4.64
C MET A 1 -26.84 -3.59 3.86
N GLY A 2 -26.30 -2.47 4.34
CA GLY A 2 -25.14 -1.83 3.70
C GLY A 2 -23.88 -2.56 4.12
N THR A 3 -23.30 -3.38 3.25
CA THR A 3 -21.97 -3.94 3.49
C THR A 3 -21.00 -2.78 3.57
N LYS A 4 -20.44 -2.52 4.76
CA LYS A 4 -19.39 -1.52 4.95
C LYS A 4 -18.26 -1.85 3.98
N THR A 5 -18.15 -1.05 2.93
CA THR A 5 -17.10 -1.07 1.91
C THR A 5 -15.77 -0.61 2.51
N SER A 6 -15.34 -1.22 3.60
CA SER A 6 -14.07 -0.93 4.26
C SER A 6 -12.94 -1.74 3.64
N PHE A 7 -11.76 -1.13 3.55
CA PHE A 7 -10.53 -1.83 3.19
C PHE A 7 -10.25 -2.95 4.22
N PRO A 8 -9.64 -4.09 3.84
CA PRO A 8 -9.21 -5.09 4.80
C PRO A 8 -8.05 -4.56 5.67
N ALA A 9 -7.93 -5.10 6.88
CA ALA A 9 -6.72 -4.92 7.67
C ALA A 9 -5.63 -5.84 7.08
N LEU A 10 -4.45 -5.30 6.82
CA LEU A 10 -3.37 -6.04 6.13
C LEU A 10 -2.09 -6.00 6.93
N LYS A 11 -1.33 -7.09 6.89
CA LYS A 11 0.06 -7.04 7.36
C LYS A 11 0.89 -6.18 6.40
N PRO A 12 1.91 -5.46 6.89
CA PRO A 12 2.81 -4.69 6.04
C PRO A 12 3.36 -5.51 4.88
N ALA A 13 3.77 -6.76 5.15
CA ALA A 13 4.27 -7.67 4.12
C ALA A 13 3.25 -7.94 2.98
N GLN A 14 1.96 -8.04 3.30
CA GLN A 14 0.91 -8.21 2.29
C GLN A 14 0.74 -6.95 1.46
N LEU A 15 0.70 -5.78 2.11
CA LEU A 15 0.63 -4.51 1.40
C LEU A 15 1.85 -4.31 0.48
N MET A 16 3.04 -4.72 0.91
CA MET A 16 4.24 -4.70 0.07
C MET A 16 4.08 -5.56 -1.18
N ALA A 17 3.58 -6.79 -1.01
CA ALA A 17 3.37 -7.69 -2.14
C ALA A 17 2.38 -7.08 -3.15
N VAL A 18 1.34 -6.38 -2.68
CA VAL A 18 0.40 -5.67 -3.56
C VAL A 18 1.09 -4.53 -4.31
N LEU A 19 1.86 -3.69 -3.61
CA LEU A 19 2.58 -2.56 -4.21
C LEU A 19 3.62 -3.03 -5.24
N GLN A 20 4.31 -4.14 -5.00
CA GLN A 20 5.33 -4.69 -5.91
C GLN A 20 4.74 -5.35 -7.16
N ARG A 21 3.45 -5.68 -7.17
CA ARG A 21 2.78 -6.32 -8.31
C ARG A 21 2.33 -5.31 -9.36
N GLU A 22 2.13 -5.79 -10.58
CA GLU A 22 1.45 -5.03 -11.62
C GLU A 22 0.00 -4.72 -11.21
N PRO A 23 -0.53 -3.52 -11.54
CA PRO A 23 0.07 -2.48 -12.38
C PRO A 23 0.89 -1.44 -11.60
N LEU A 24 1.21 -1.66 -10.32
CA LEU A 24 1.89 -0.64 -9.51
C LEU A 24 3.41 -0.72 -9.61
N ALA A 25 3.95 -1.93 -9.73
CA ALA A 25 5.36 -2.22 -9.97
C ALA A 25 6.32 -1.39 -9.08
N TYR A 26 6.02 -1.29 -7.79
CA TYR A 26 6.88 -0.58 -6.84
C TYR A 26 8.14 -1.39 -6.54
N GLU A 27 9.28 -0.71 -6.52
CA GLU A 27 10.58 -1.27 -6.12
C GLU A 27 11.14 -0.52 -4.91
N ILE A 28 11.85 -1.23 -4.03
CA ILE A 28 12.47 -0.62 -2.84
C ILE A 28 13.77 0.05 -3.27
N VAL A 29 13.76 1.38 -3.33
CA VAL A 29 14.95 2.17 -3.71
C VAL A 29 15.82 2.56 -2.52
N ARG A 30 15.27 2.54 -1.30
CA ARG A 30 16.03 2.84 -0.08
C ARG A 30 15.38 2.21 1.15
N GLN A 31 16.20 1.69 2.05
CA GLN A 31 15.76 1.22 3.36
C GLN A 31 16.65 1.82 4.45
N ARG A 32 16.03 2.36 5.51
CA ARG A 32 16.71 2.81 6.73
C ARG A 32 15.90 2.35 7.94
N GLY A 33 16.41 1.35 8.66
CA GLY A 33 15.66 0.70 9.74
C GLY A 33 14.34 0.11 9.22
N SER A 34 13.23 0.41 9.91
CA SER A 34 11.88 0.04 9.48
C SER A 34 11.35 0.88 8.32
N HIS A 35 11.94 2.03 8.00
CA HIS A 35 11.45 2.91 6.95
C HIS A 35 11.97 2.44 5.59
N ARG A 36 11.05 2.22 4.66
CA ARG A 36 11.34 1.88 3.26
C ARG A 36 10.80 2.97 2.35
N ARG A 37 11.59 3.35 1.34
CA ARG A 37 11.14 4.17 0.22
C ARG A 37 10.95 3.26 -0.97
N LEU A 38 9.79 3.39 -1.58
CA LEU A 38 9.36 2.64 -2.74
C LEU A 38 9.19 3.63 -3.89
N ARG A 39 9.69 3.26 -5.06
CA ARG A 39 9.49 4.00 -6.31
C ARG A 39 8.67 3.14 -7.24
N SER A 40 7.66 3.72 -7.88
CA SER A 40 6.91 2.99 -8.90
C SER A 40 7.65 3.05 -10.22
N ARG A 41 7.73 1.90 -10.90
CA ARG A 41 8.21 1.83 -12.27
C ARG A 41 7.18 2.34 -13.29
N ASN A 42 5.90 2.34 -12.92
CA ASN A 42 4.77 2.67 -13.80
C ASN A 42 4.32 4.14 -13.65
N GLY A 43 5.15 5.00 -13.08
CA GLY A 43 4.91 6.44 -13.01
C GLY A 43 4.06 6.91 -11.82
N HIS A 44 3.76 6.04 -10.85
CA HIS A 44 3.14 6.47 -9.60
C HIS A 44 4.13 7.21 -8.69
N PRO A 45 3.65 8.08 -7.79
CA PRO A 45 4.52 8.80 -6.85
C PRO A 45 5.36 7.87 -5.97
N ASP A 46 6.56 8.35 -5.61
CA ASP A 46 7.46 7.69 -4.66
C ASP A 46 6.83 7.67 -3.27
N ILE A 47 6.53 6.49 -2.75
CA ILE A 47 5.91 6.32 -1.42
C ILE A 47 6.95 5.98 -0.36
N GLY A 48 6.82 6.60 0.81
CA GLY A 48 7.62 6.27 1.99
C GLY A 48 6.77 5.54 3.00
N PHE A 49 7.10 4.28 3.28
CA PHE A 49 6.33 3.45 4.20
C PHE A 49 7.20 2.87 5.32
N SER A 50 6.73 3.00 6.56
CA SER A 50 7.38 2.42 7.74
C SER A 50 6.86 1.02 8.00
N PHE A 51 7.67 0.03 7.65
CA PHE A 51 7.42 -1.38 7.93
C PHE A 51 7.72 -1.69 9.39
N HIS A 52 6.73 -1.52 10.26
CA HIS A 52 6.76 -2.12 11.59
C HIS A 52 6.22 -3.55 11.49
N GLY A 53 7.12 -4.53 11.40
CA GLY A 53 6.82 -5.93 11.07
C GLY A 53 5.92 -6.69 12.05
N GLY A 54 5.51 -6.07 13.16
CA GLY A 54 4.67 -6.69 14.20
C GLY A 54 3.21 -6.26 14.23
N ILE A 55 2.80 -5.26 13.43
CA ILE A 55 1.45 -4.67 13.53
C ILE A 55 0.66 -4.84 12.24
N THR A 56 -0.57 -5.33 12.38
CA THR A 56 -1.55 -5.31 11.30
C THR A 56 -1.98 -3.87 11.05
N LEU A 57 -1.89 -3.44 9.79
CA LEU A 57 -2.31 -2.11 9.36
C LEU A 57 -3.85 -2.04 9.40
N PRO A 58 -4.43 -1.05 10.08
CA PRO A 58 -5.86 -0.89 10.09
C PRO A 58 -6.39 -0.51 8.70
N PRO A 59 -7.64 -0.85 8.38
CA PRO A 59 -8.32 -0.50 7.12
C PRO A 59 -8.11 0.93 6.64
N GLY A 60 -8.22 1.91 7.54
CA GLY A 60 -8.06 3.32 7.22
C GLY A 60 -6.66 3.67 6.75
N LEU A 61 -5.64 2.99 7.28
CA LEU A 61 -4.24 3.20 6.86
C LEU A 61 -3.97 2.54 5.51
N VAL A 62 -4.51 1.34 5.26
CA VAL A 62 -4.42 0.69 3.94
C VAL A 62 -5.03 1.59 2.85
N ARG A 63 -6.23 2.13 3.11
CA ARG A 63 -6.88 3.10 2.23
C ARG A 63 -6.01 4.34 2.01
N LYS A 64 -5.48 4.94 3.09
CA LYS A 64 -4.65 6.13 3.00
C LYS A 64 -3.42 5.89 2.12
N VAL A 65 -2.75 4.75 2.24
CA VAL A 65 -1.58 4.44 1.42
C VAL A 65 -1.98 4.27 -0.05
N LEU A 66 -2.96 3.42 -0.35
CA LEU A 66 -3.32 3.13 -1.74
C LEU A 66 -4.00 4.31 -2.45
N VAL A 67 -4.85 5.05 -1.75
CA VAL A 67 -5.64 6.14 -2.35
C VAL A 67 -4.97 7.49 -2.17
N GLY A 68 -4.46 7.76 -0.96
CA GLY A 68 -3.85 9.05 -0.63
C GLY A 68 -2.39 9.16 -1.07
N ASP A 69 -1.57 8.16 -0.74
CA ASP A 69 -0.12 8.23 -1.02
C ASP A 69 0.22 7.78 -2.45
N VAL A 70 -0.37 6.68 -2.92
CA VAL A 70 -0.17 6.17 -4.31
C VAL A 70 -1.05 6.92 -5.31
N GLY A 71 -2.22 7.43 -4.88
CA GLY A 71 -3.15 8.14 -5.75
C GLY A 71 -4.10 7.24 -6.55
N LEU A 72 -4.32 5.99 -6.13
CA LEU A 72 -5.28 5.10 -6.80
C LEU A 72 -6.72 5.51 -6.50
N SER A 73 -7.61 5.26 -7.45
CA SER A 73 -9.04 5.25 -7.17
C SER A 73 -9.38 4.10 -6.22
N GLU A 74 -10.40 4.30 -5.37
CA GLU A 74 -10.83 3.26 -4.41
C GLU A 74 -11.18 1.93 -5.07
N ASP A 75 -11.75 1.98 -6.28
CA ASP A 75 -12.13 0.79 -7.05
C ASP A 75 -10.90 -0.03 -7.48
N VAL A 76 -9.89 0.64 -8.07
CA VAL A 76 -8.61 0.02 -8.45
C VAL A 76 -7.88 -0.50 -7.20
N ALA A 77 -7.81 0.31 -6.15
CA ALA A 77 -7.19 -0.08 -4.89
C ALA A 77 -7.86 -1.32 -4.29
N ARG A 78 -9.18 -1.45 -4.39
CA ARG A 78 -9.93 -2.62 -3.93
C ARG A 78 -9.69 -3.84 -4.82
N SER A 79 -9.58 -3.67 -6.13
CA SER A 79 -9.32 -4.78 -7.06
C SER A 79 -7.94 -5.43 -6.84
N LEU A 80 -7.02 -4.75 -6.16
CA LEU A 80 -5.66 -5.23 -5.90
C LEU A 80 -5.49 -5.96 -4.56
N LEU A 81 -6.53 -5.96 -3.71
CA LEU A 81 -6.53 -6.55 -2.37
C LEU A 81 -7.27 -7.89 -2.34
#